data_AF-A0A9D4JFL2-F1
#
_entry.id   AF-A0A9D4JFL2-F1
#
_cell.length_a   1.000
_cell.length_b   1.000
_cell.length_c   1.000
_cell.angle_alpha   90.00
_cell.angle_beta   90.00
_cell.angle_gamma   90.00
#
_symmetry.space_group_name_H-M   'P 1'
#
loop_
_entity.id
_entity.type
_entity.pdbx_description
1 polymer ?
#
loop_
_entity_poly.entity_id
_entity_poly.type
_entity_poly.pdbx_seq_one_letter_code
_entity_poly.pdbx_strand_id
1 'polypeptide(L)'
;MEKKSKNKSENGNYGHGFSGGRGKHGGGGGDVGTSNESEWSINQNKKRQRRSTGGTFDVHDKTLSKNDFKQLSTDDKLVTLFEMLTFSNSMNARVLNIEAHVQSISYENSKTNERVKILEYRSIDAEARSRRNNLIFRGIPELLRSENCIDLVKRFICVDLDIDTSSISIQRAHPTVTNPDQL
;
A
#
# COMPACT_ATOMS: atom_id res chain seq x y z
N MET A 1 -68.04 2.29 20.93
CA MET A 1 -66.90 2.98 20.31
C MET A 1 -65.92 3.32 21.45
N GLU A 2 -65.11 2.40 21.98
CA GLU A 2 -63.94 1.74 21.35
C GLU A 2 -63.02 2.79 20.71
N LYS A 3 -61.86 3.12 21.31
CA LYS A 3 -60.65 2.28 21.30
C LYS A 3 -59.88 2.30 22.63
N LYS A 4 -59.49 1.09 23.04
CA LYS A 4 -58.53 0.74 24.08
C LYS A 4 -57.10 0.86 23.53
N SER A 5 -56.20 1.55 24.23
CA SER A 5 -54.75 1.40 24.04
C SER A 5 -54.25 0.24 24.90
N LYS A 6 -53.66 -0.78 24.25
CA LYS A 6 -52.98 -1.90 24.90
C LYS A 6 -51.46 -1.71 24.79
N ASN A 7 -50.79 -1.88 25.93
CA ASN A 7 -49.36 -2.07 26.10
C ASN A 7 -48.83 -3.29 25.34
N LYS A 8 -47.54 -3.26 24.97
CA LYS A 8 -46.67 -4.43 25.14
C LYS A 8 -45.23 -4.00 25.45
N SER A 9 -44.74 -4.52 26.58
CA SER A 9 -43.36 -4.52 27.09
C SER A 9 -42.57 -5.73 26.56
N GLU A 10 -41.24 -5.64 26.57
CA GLU A 10 -40.24 -6.68 26.93
C GLU A 10 -38.83 -6.10 26.63
N ASN A 11 -37.98 -5.77 27.62
CA ASN A 11 -36.96 -6.60 28.31
C ASN A 11 -35.79 -7.04 27.38
N GLY A 12 -34.48 -6.95 27.66
CA GLY A 12 -33.63 -6.59 28.83
C GLY A 12 -32.17 -6.38 28.34
N ASN A 13 -31.30 -5.62 29.01
CA ASN A 13 -30.27 -6.03 30.01
C ASN A 13 -29.31 -7.14 29.46
N TYR A 14 -27.97 -7.11 29.46
CA TYR A 14 -26.87 -6.64 30.35
C TYR A 14 -25.63 -6.37 29.45
N GLY A 15 -24.68 -5.44 29.67
CA GLY A 15 -23.76 -5.32 30.80
C GLY A 15 -22.56 -6.28 30.65
N HIS A 16 -21.34 -5.79 30.34
CA HIS A 16 -20.07 -6.24 30.93
C HIS A 16 -18.88 -5.41 30.43
N GLY A 17 -18.36 -4.56 31.31
CA GLY A 17 -16.99 -4.07 31.25
C GLY A 17 -16.02 -5.13 31.78
N PHE A 18 -14.80 -5.14 31.26
CA PHE A 18 -13.68 -5.86 31.85
C PHE A 18 -12.54 -4.90 32.13
N SER A 19 -12.25 -4.78 33.42
CA SER A 19 -11.12 -4.10 34.04
C SER A 19 -10.24 -5.14 34.76
N GLY A 20 -8.92 -4.93 34.73
CA GLY A 20 -7.95 -5.59 35.63
C GLY A 20 -7.17 -6.73 34.97
N GLY A 21 -5.86 -6.93 35.20
CA GLY A 21 -4.97 -6.32 36.17
C GLY A 21 -3.50 -6.71 35.94
N ARG A 22 -2.62 -6.08 36.73
CA ARG A 22 -1.16 -6.30 36.79
C ARG A 22 -0.82 -7.61 37.53
N GLY A 23 0.27 -8.26 37.12
CA GLY A 23 1.00 -9.27 37.89
C GLY A 23 2.47 -9.35 37.44
N LYS A 24 3.40 -9.31 38.41
CA LYS A 24 4.86 -9.38 38.29
C LYS A 24 5.37 -10.76 38.77
N HIS A 25 6.64 -11.07 38.46
CA HIS A 25 7.49 -12.23 38.86
C HIS A 25 7.26 -13.50 38.02
N GLY A 26 8.23 -14.33 37.64
CA GLY A 26 9.67 -14.47 37.91
C GLY A 26 10.18 -15.65 37.06
N GLY A 27 11.50 -15.78 36.87
CA GLY A 27 12.12 -16.72 35.92
C GLY A 27 12.07 -18.22 36.27
N GLY A 28 12.54 -19.03 35.32
CA GLY A 28 12.80 -20.46 35.48
C GLY A 28 12.93 -21.15 34.12
N GLY A 29 14.14 -21.61 33.78
CA GLY A 29 14.41 -22.39 32.58
C GLY A 29 13.78 -23.79 32.62
N GLY A 30 13.66 -24.39 31.44
CA GLY A 30 13.17 -25.75 31.26
C GLY A 30 13.23 -26.14 29.78
N ASP A 31 14.34 -26.77 29.42
CA ASP A 31 14.55 -27.52 28.18
C ASP A 31 13.62 -28.73 28.17
N VAL A 32 12.71 -28.83 27.19
CA VAL A 32 12.13 -30.11 26.74
C VAL A 32 11.78 -29.95 25.26
N GLY A 33 12.53 -30.65 24.42
CA GLY A 33 12.27 -30.75 23.00
C GLY A 33 10.94 -31.45 22.73
N THR A 34 10.20 -30.90 21.77
CA THR A 34 9.25 -31.66 20.96
C THR A 34 9.37 -31.17 19.51
N SER A 35 9.89 -32.09 18.71
CA SER A 35 9.87 -32.13 17.27
C SER A 35 8.49 -31.84 16.69
N ASN A 36 8.42 -30.88 15.77
CA ASN A 36 7.43 -30.82 14.69
C ASN A 36 7.89 -29.81 13.63
N GLU A 37 8.92 -30.17 12.87
CA GLU A 37 9.20 -29.59 11.55
C GLU A 37 9.12 -30.71 10.52
N SER A 38 7.96 -30.78 9.90
CA SER A 38 7.59 -31.56 8.73
C SER A 38 6.59 -30.64 8.02
N GLU A 39 6.74 -30.16 6.79
CA GLU A 39 7.29 -30.77 5.59
C GLU A 39 7.77 -29.64 4.65
N TRP A 40 9.04 -29.64 4.26
CA TRP A 40 9.46 -29.12 2.95
C TRP A 40 9.96 -30.29 2.13
N SER A 41 9.03 -31.17 1.78
CA SER A 41 9.25 -32.24 0.81
C SER A 41 9.29 -31.60 -0.58
N ILE A 42 10.48 -31.21 -1.02
CA ILE A 42 10.78 -30.85 -2.40
C ILE A 42 10.39 -32.06 -3.26
N ASN A 43 9.23 -31.98 -3.89
CA ASN A 43 8.72 -33.00 -4.79
C ASN A 43 9.59 -33.01 -6.06
N GLN A 44 10.71 -33.73 -6.00
CA GLN A 44 11.54 -34.14 -7.13
C GLN A 44 10.75 -35.15 -7.98
N ASN A 45 9.73 -34.67 -8.69
CA ASN A 45 9.12 -35.38 -9.80
C ASN A 45 9.47 -34.66 -11.11
N LYS A 46 10.77 -34.52 -11.37
CA LYS A 46 11.28 -34.23 -12.72
C LYS A 46 11.16 -35.51 -13.55
N LYS A 47 9.93 -35.83 -13.97
CA LYS A 47 9.74 -36.62 -15.19
C LYS A 47 10.55 -35.95 -16.28
N ARG A 48 11.49 -36.69 -16.88
CA ARG A 48 12.25 -36.27 -18.06
C ARG A 48 11.29 -35.62 -19.06
N GLN A 49 11.30 -34.30 -19.12
CA GLN A 49 10.64 -33.57 -20.18
C GLN A 49 11.42 -33.94 -21.43
N ARG A 50 10.81 -34.77 -22.28
CA ARG A 50 11.33 -35.03 -23.62
C ARG A 50 11.50 -33.66 -24.24
N ARG A 51 12.74 -33.27 -24.52
CA ARG A 51 13.03 -32.16 -25.42
C ARG A 51 12.35 -32.54 -26.72
N SER A 52 11.19 -31.95 -26.97
CA SER A 52 10.61 -31.96 -28.30
C SER A 52 11.63 -31.26 -29.17
N THR A 53 12.27 -32.02 -30.05
CA THR A 53 12.97 -31.51 -31.23
C THR A 53 11.91 -31.01 -32.22
N GLY A 54 11.01 -30.15 -31.76
CA GLY A 54 10.16 -29.34 -32.61
C GLY A 54 11.05 -28.20 -33.06
N GLY A 55 11.48 -28.29 -34.32
CA GLY A 55 12.45 -27.40 -34.91
C GLY A 55 12.17 -25.94 -34.60
N THR A 56 13.24 -25.18 -34.53
CA THR A 56 13.25 -23.74 -34.75
C THR A 56 12.42 -23.47 -36.01
N PHE A 57 11.12 -23.23 -35.85
CA PHE A 57 10.35 -22.58 -36.88
C PHE A 57 10.86 -21.15 -36.83
N ASP A 58 11.85 -20.88 -37.68
CA ASP A 58 12.03 -19.54 -38.23
C ASP A 58 10.62 -19.01 -38.46
N VAL A 59 10.31 -17.90 -37.79
CA VAL A 59 9.12 -17.11 -38.05
C VAL A 59 9.30 -16.63 -39.48
N HIS A 60 8.90 -17.46 -40.43
CA HIS A 60 8.88 -17.09 -41.82
C HIS A 60 7.77 -16.05 -41.92
N ASP A 61 8.21 -14.80 -41.88
CA ASP A 61 7.51 -13.58 -42.25
C ASP A 61 7.18 -13.56 -43.75
N LYS A 62 6.82 -14.72 -44.30
CA LYS A 62 6.27 -14.87 -45.64
C LYS A 62 4.76 -14.89 -45.46
N THR A 63 4.17 -13.70 -45.43
CA THR A 63 2.74 -13.54 -45.68
C THR A 63 2.43 -14.20 -47.04
N LEU A 64 1.80 -15.37 -47.00
CA LEU A 64 1.43 -16.14 -48.19
C LEU A 64 0.51 -15.27 -49.06
N SER A 65 0.97 -14.90 -50.26
CA SER A 65 0.19 -14.06 -51.17
C SER A 65 -1.02 -14.83 -51.69
N LYS A 66 -2.08 -14.09 -52.02
CA LYS A 66 -3.30 -14.66 -52.62
C LYS A 66 -3.02 -15.36 -53.95
N ASN A 67 -1.96 -14.96 -54.67
CA ASN A 67 -1.53 -15.61 -55.91
C ASN A 67 -0.76 -16.90 -55.63
N ASP A 68 0.11 -16.91 -54.61
CA ASP A 68 0.88 -18.09 -54.21
C ASP A 68 -0.06 -19.18 -53.70
N PHE A 69 -1.07 -18.82 -52.90
CA PHE A 69 -2.07 -19.75 -52.42
C PHE A 69 -2.90 -20.38 -53.55
N LYS A 70 -3.17 -19.66 -54.64
CA LYS A 70 -3.92 -20.22 -55.79
C LYS A 70 -3.14 -21.31 -56.53
N GLN A 71 -1.81 -21.17 -56.60
CA GLN A 71 -0.93 -22.09 -57.31
C GLN A 71 -0.62 -23.37 -56.51
N LEU A 72 -0.91 -23.39 -55.21
CA LEU A 72 -0.78 -24.59 -54.38
C LEU A 72 -1.71 -25.73 -54.82
N SER A 73 -1.26 -26.97 -54.57
CA SER A 73 -2.11 -28.16 -54.68
C SER A 73 -3.28 -28.08 -53.70
N THR A 74 -4.33 -28.89 -53.92
CA THR A 74 -5.47 -28.94 -52.99
C THR A 74 -5.04 -29.33 -51.58
N ASP A 75 -4.10 -30.25 -51.46
CA ASP A 75 -3.63 -30.77 -50.17
C ASP A 75 -2.83 -29.70 -49.43
N ASP A 76 -1.94 -28.98 -50.12
CA ASP A 76 -1.18 -27.88 -49.53
C ASP A 76 -2.07 -26.70 -49.10
N LYS A 77 -3.15 -26.44 -49.85
CA LYS A 77 -4.16 -25.43 -49.45
C LYS A 77 -4.82 -25.80 -48.13
N LEU A 78 -5.17 -27.07 -47.95
CA LEU A 78 -5.81 -27.56 -46.71
C LEU A 78 -4.86 -27.49 -45.52
N VAL A 79 -3.59 -27.89 -45.70
CA VAL A 79 -2.55 -27.77 -44.67
C VAL A 79 -2.38 -26.30 -44.26
N THR A 80 -2.22 -25.41 -45.24
CA THR A 80 -2.07 -23.97 -45.00
C THR A 80 -3.26 -23.39 -44.22
N LEU A 81 -4.50 -23.75 -44.60
CA LEU A 81 -5.69 -23.29 -43.89
C LEU A 81 -5.75 -23.81 -42.46
N PHE A 82 -5.37 -25.07 -42.24
CA PHE A 82 -5.30 -25.66 -40.90
C PHE A 82 -4.26 -24.97 -40.02
N GLU A 83 -3.07 -24.69 -40.56
CA GLU A 83 -2.03 -23.91 -39.89
C GLU A 83 -2.53 -22.50 -39.54
N MET A 84 -3.22 -21.81 -40.47
CA MET A 84 -3.82 -20.51 -40.19
C MET A 84 -4.87 -20.56 -39.07
N LEU A 85 -5.72 -21.60 -39.04
CA LEU A 85 -6.73 -21.78 -37.99
C LEU A 85 -6.09 -22.06 -36.63
N THR A 86 -5.09 -22.94 -36.57
CA THR A 86 -4.37 -23.23 -35.32
C THR A 86 -3.62 -22.00 -34.81
N PHE A 87 -2.99 -21.23 -35.70
CA PHE A 87 -2.37 -19.96 -35.37
C PHE A 87 -3.38 -18.94 -34.85
N SER A 88 -4.53 -18.77 -35.52
CA SER A 88 -5.60 -17.87 -35.09
C SER A 88 -6.12 -18.23 -33.70
N ASN A 89 -6.32 -19.53 -33.42
CA ASN A 89 -6.76 -19.99 -32.10
C ASN A 89 -5.71 -19.72 -31.01
N SER A 90 -4.43 -19.92 -31.34
CA SER A 90 -3.31 -19.58 -30.44
C SER A 90 -3.25 -18.07 -30.16
N MET A 91 -3.43 -17.23 -31.17
CA MET A 91 -3.50 -15.78 -30.99
C MET A 91 -4.69 -15.38 -30.12
N ASN A 92 -5.88 -15.93 -30.35
CA ASN A 92 -7.05 -15.66 -29.53
C ASN A 92 -6.82 -16.03 -28.06
N ALA A 93 -6.20 -17.18 -27.78
CA ALA A 93 -5.84 -17.57 -26.42
C ALA A 93 -4.84 -16.59 -25.78
N ARG A 94 -3.86 -16.10 -26.54
CA ARG A 94 -2.90 -15.09 -26.06
C ARG A 94 -3.59 -13.76 -25.75
N VAL A 95 -4.50 -13.31 -26.60
CA VAL A 95 -5.26 -12.06 -26.38
C VAL A 95 -6.09 -12.17 -25.11
N LEU A 96 -6.83 -13.26 -24.91
CA LEU A 96 -7.62 -13.49 -23.69
C LEU A 96 -6.75 -13.46 -22.43
N ASN A 97 -5.56 -14.07 -22.48
CA ASN A 97 -4.62 -14.04 -21.36
C ASN A 97 -4.11 -12.61 -21.07
N ILE A 98 -3.82 -11.83 -22.13
CA ILE A 98 -3.40 -10.43 -21.98
C ILE A 98 -4.52 -9.60 -21.38
N GLU A 99 -5.76 -9.75 -21.85
CA GLU A 99 -6.93 -9.05 -21.32
C GLU A 99 -7.14 -9.34 -19.84
N ALA A 100 -7.07 -10.61 -19.43
CA ALA A 100 -7.15 -10.99 -18.03
C ALA A 100 -6.03 -10.35 -17.19
N HIS A 101 -4.81 -10.30 -17.71
CA HIS A 101 -3.68 -9.69 -17.02
C HIS A 101 -3.84 -8.17 -16.88
N VAL A 102 -4.31 -7.49 -17.94
CA VAL A 102 -4.60 -6.05 -17.92
C VAL A 102 -5.69 -5.71 -16.90
N GLN A 103 -6.76 -6.50 -16.83
CA GLN A 103 -7.81 -6.31 -15.83
C GLN A 103 -7.29 -6.46 -14.40
N SER A 104 -6.46 -7.49 -14.16
CA SER A 104 -5.84 -7.70 -12.85
C SER A 104 -4.93 -6.54 -12.46
N ILE A 105 -4.08 -6.05 -13.36
CA ILE A 105 -3.22 -4.88 -13.13
C ILE A 105 -4.06 -3.63 -12.84
N SER A 106 -5.13 -3.41 -13.60
CA SER A 106 -6.02 -2.27 -13.40
C SER A 106 -6.68 -2.30 -12.00
N TYR A 107 -7.08 -3.48 -11.53
CA TYR A 107 -7.66 -3.65 -10.21
C TYR A 107 -6.63 -3.36 -9.10
N GLU A 108 -5.43 -3.94 -9.19
CA GLU A 108 -4.37 -3.71 -8.21
C GLU A 108 -3.93 -2.23 -8.19
N ASN A 109 -3.84 -1.58 -9.35
CA ASN A 109 -3.55 -0.14 -9.43
C ASN A 109 -4.62 0.73 -8.76
N SER A 110 -5.90 0.37 -8.88
CA SER A 110 -6.97 1.09 -8.18
C SER A 110 -6.81 0.99 -6.65
N LYS A 111 -6.52 -0.22 -6.17
CA LYS A 111 -6.33 -0.52 -4.75
C LYS A 111 -5.08 0.13 -4.17
N THR A 112 -3.98 0.15 -4.91
CA THR A 112 -2.75 0.85 -4.48
C THR A 112 -2.98 2.36 -4.43
N ASN A 113 -3.68 2.92 -5.42
CA ASN A 113 -4.02 4.34 -5.43
C ASN A 113 -4.89 4.75 -4.24
N GLU A 114 -5.87 3.92 -3.86
CA GLU A 114 -6.67 4.16 -2.65
C GLU A 114 -5.81 4.14 -1.37
N ARG A 115 -4.89 3.18 -1.25
CA ARG A 115 -3.97 3.11 -0.11
C ARG A 115 -3.05 4.33 -0.04
N VAL A 116 -2.55 4.80 -1.19
CA VAL A 116 -1.72 6.02 -1.26
C VAL A 116 -2.51 7.22 -0.76
N LYS A 117 -3.75 7.43 -1.22
CA LYS A 117 -4.60 8.53 -0.74
C LYS A 117 -4.81 8.50 0.78
N ILE A 118 -5.03 7.32 1.35
CA ILE A 118 -5.19 7.16 2.80
C ILE A 118 -3.89 7.53 3.53
N LEU A 119 -2.74 7.10 3.01
CA LEU A 119 -1.44 7.41 3.59
C LEU A 119 -1.11 8.91 3.49
N GLU A 120 -1.41 9.55 2.37
CA GLU A 120 -1.26 11.00 2.20
C GLU A 120 -2.07 11.76 3.25
N TYR A 121 -3.36 11.43 3.38
CA TYR A 121 -4.22 12.05 4.38
C TYR A 121 -3.67 11.85 5.81
N ARG A 122 -3.27 10.62 6.16
CA ARG A 122 -2.69 10.32 7.48
C ARG A 122 -1.37 11.06 7.71
N SER A 123 -0.54 11.23 6.68
CA SER A 123 0.72 11.96 6.76
C SER A 123 0.46 13.43 7.09
N ILE A 124 -0.44 14.08 6.35
CA ILE A 124 -0.83 15.47 6.57
C ILE A 124 -1.39 15.65 7.99
N ASP A 125 -2.29 14.75 8.39
CA ASP A 125 -2.94 14.80 9.70
C ASP A 125 -1.95 14.56 10.85
N ALA A 126 -1.02 13.62 10.70
CA ALA A 126 0.06 13.37 11.66
C ALA A 126 1.02 14.57 11.76
N GLU A 127 1.40 15.15 10.64
CA GLU A 127 2.26 16.34 10.58
C GLU A 127 1.58 17.54 11.27
N ALA A 128 0.31 17.81 10.95
CA ALA A 128 -0.47 18.88 11.57
C ALA A 128 -0.56 18.70 13.09
N ARG A 129 -0.82 17.48 13.57
CA ARG A 129 -0.83 17.19 15.02
C ARG A 129 0.53 17.36 15.66
N SER A 130 1.61 16.96 14.98
CA SER A 130 2.98 17.12 15.51
C SER A 130 3.37 18.60 15.66
N ARG A 131 2.83 19.47 14.80
CA ARG A 131 3.13 20.91 14.77
C ARG A 131 2.13 21.76 15.54
N ARG A 132 1.05 21.18 16.07
CA ARG A 132 -0.08 21.91 16.70
C ARG A 132 0.34 22.86 17.82
N ASN A 133 1.36 22.48 18.59
CA ASN A 133 1.86 23.27 19.72
C ASN A 133 3.12 24.07 19.37
N ASN A 134 3.48 24.14 18.08
CA ASN A 134 4.63 24.91 17.62
C ASN A 134 4.18 26.31 17.24
N LEU A 135 4.89 27.32 17.74
CA LEU A 135 4.68 28.72 17.39
C LEU A 135 5.88 29.22 16.56
N ILE A 136 5.60 30.08 15.58
CA ILE A 136 6.63 30.71 14.76
C ILE A 136 6.64 32.19 15.10
N PHE A 137 7.77 32.65 15.64
CA PHE A 137 8.03 34.06 15.87
C PHE A 137 8.88 34.61 14.74
N ARG A 138 8.50 35.77 14.19
CA ARG A 138 9.22 36.44 13.10
C ARG A 138 9.57 37.86 13.52
N GLY A 139 10.67 38.39 12.99
CA GLY A 139 11.09 39.77 13.26
C GLY A 139 11.68 40.01 14.65
N ILE A 140 12.03 38.95 15.40
CA ILE A 140 12.78 39.10 16.64
C ILE A 140 14.25 39.38 16.27
N PRO A 141 14.83 40.51 16.69
CA PRO A 141 16.22 40.82 16.41
C PRO A 141 17.14 39.86 17.19
N GLU A 142 17.94 39.09 16.46
CA GLU A 142 19.03 38.28 17.04
C GLU A 142 20.30 39.15 17.06
N LEU A 143 20.85 39.40 18.25
CA LEU A 143 22.08 40.21 18.37
C LEU A 143 23.32 39.33 18.14
N LEU A 144 23.27 38.05 18.52
CA LEU A 144 24.33 37.07 18.29
C LEU A 144 23.74 35.74 17.80
N ARG A 145 24.45 35.08 16.87
CA ARG A 145 24.03 33.81 16.26
C ARG A 145 23.94 32.63 17.25
N SER A 146 24.46 32.78 18.46
CA SER A 146 24.48 31.77 19.52
C SER A 146 23.58 32.10 20.71
N GLU A 147 22.63 33.03 20.56
CA GLU A 147 21.72 33.39 21.64
C GLU A 147 20.81 32.21 22.02
N ASN A 148 20.50 32.13 23.31
CA ASN A 148 19.53 31.17 23.79
C ASN A 148 18.14 31.56 23.30
N CYS A 149 17.64 30.82 22.30
CA CYS A 149 16.35 31.10 21.67
C CYS A 149 15.18 31.06 22.67
N ILE A 150 15.27 30.26 23.74
CA ILE A 150 14.22 30.19 24.75
C ILE A 150 14.14 31.53 25.52
N ASP A 151 15.30 32.06 25.93
CA ASP A 151 15.36 33.32 26.68
C ASP A 151 14.94 34.50 25.82
N LEU A 152 15.33 34.49 24.53
CA LEU A 152 14.91 35.49 23.56
C LEU A 152 13.39 35.55 23.42
N VAL A 153 12.74 34.38 23.24
CA VAL A 153 11.27 34.29 23.13
C VAL A 153 10.60 34.70 24.44
N LYS A 154 11.11 34.27 25.60
CA LYS A 154 10.56 34.67 26.89
C LYS A 154 10.67 36.18 27.13
N ARG A 155 11.81 36.78 26.78
CA ARG A 155 11.99 38.23 26.85
C ARG A 155 10.98 38.95 25.96
N PHE A 156 10.84 38.51 24.71
CA PHE A 156 9.84 39.09 23.78
C PHE A 156 8.42 39.03 24.36
N ILE A 157 8.01 37.85 24.85
CA ILE A 157 6.67 37.67 25.44
C ILE A 157 6.46 38.56 26.68
N CYS A 158 7.48 38.66 27.54
CA CYS A 158 7.39 39.43 28.78
C CYS A 158 7.43 40.95 28.54
N VAL A 159 8.38 41.42 27.72
CA VAL A 159 8.66 42.84 27.54
C VAL A 159 7.76 43.46 26.47
N ASP A 160 7.62 42.81 25.32
CA ASP A 160 6.92 43.40 24.17
C ASP A 160 5.42 43.09 24.19
N LEU A 161 5.01 41.96 24.78
CA LEU A 161 3.61 41.57 24.89
C LEU A 161 3.01 41.73 26.30
N ASP A 162 3.82 42.07 27.31
CA ASP A 162 3.39 42.22 28.72
C ASP A 162 2.68 40.98 29.29
N ILE A 163 3.14 39.79 28.89
CA ILE A 163 2.60 38.51 29.37
C ILE A 163 3.58 37.87 30.35
N ASP A 164 3.08 37.52 31.54
CA ASP A 164 3.88 36.78 32.52
C ASP A 164 4.31 35.40 31.98
N THR A 165 5.62 35.20 31.94
CA THR A 165 6.24 33.97 31.42
C THR A 165 6.50 32.92 32.51
N SER A 166 6.17 33.19 33.77
CA SER A 166 6.40 32.29 34.92
C SER A 166 5.77 30.90 34.74
N SER A 167 4.61 30.85 34.09
CA SER A 167 3.84 29.62 33.83
C SER A 167 4.11 28.99 32.45
N ILE A 168 4.90 29.65 31.59
CA ILE A 168 5.12 29.22 30.21
C ILE A 168 6.28 28.20 30.16
N SER A 169 5.96 26.99 29.72
CA SER A 169 6.94 25.93 29.46
C SER A 169 7.24 25.81 27.97
N ILE A 170 8.51 26.00 27.61
CA ILE A 170 9.00 25.84 26.24
C ILE A 170 9.89 24.59 26.21
N GLN A 171 9.46 23.56 25.49
CA GLN A 171 10.21 22.31 25.39
C GLN A 171 11.46 22.46 24.50
N ARG A 172 11.36 23.23 23.42
CA ARG A 172 12.44 23.49 22.47
C ARG A 172 12.20 24.80 21.74
N ALA A 173 13.24 25.59 21.54
CA ALA A 173 13.27 26.72 20.63
C ALA A 173 14.54 26.65 19.78
N HIS A 174 14.44 27.03 18.52
CA HIS A 174 15.57 27.07 17.59
C HIS A 174 15.26 28.02 16.44
N PRO A 175 16.29 28.62 15.81
CA PRO A 175 16.09 29.42 14.61
C PRO A 175 15.58 28.52 13.49
N THR A 176 14.64 29.02 12.69
CA THR A 176 14.19 28.31 11.50
C THR A 176 15.18 28.60 10.37
N VAL A 177 15.86 27.57 9.86
CA VAL A 177 16.63 27.70 8.62
C VAL A 177 15.61 27.78 7.48
N THR A 178 15.29 29.00 7.07
CA THR A 178 14.38 29.22 5.93
C THR A 178 15.22 29.66 4.74
N ASN A 179 15.20 28.87 3.66
CA ASN A 179 15.63 29.35 2.35
C ASN A 179 14.64 30.44 1.92
N PRO A 180 15.10 31.62 1.47
CA PRO A 180 14.22 32.74 1.12
C PRO A 180 13.26 32.44 -0.05
N ASP A 181 13.48 31.37 -0.82
CA ASP A 181 12.70 31.04 -2.03
C ASP A 181 11.47 30.12 -1.79
N GLN A 182 11.05 29.88 -0.54
CA GLN A 182 9.93 28.97 -0.23
C GLN A 182 8.77 29.63 0.56
N LEU A 183 8.54 30.93 0.38
CA LEU A 183 7.34 31.61 0.88
C LEU A 183 6.50 32.18 -0.25
#